data_AF-A0A7W2JWM3-F1
#
_entry.id   AF-A0A7W2JWM3-F1
#
_cell.length_a   1.000
_cell.length_b   1.000
_cell.length_c   1.000
_cell.angle_alpha   90.00
_cell.angle_beta   90.00
_cell.angle_gamma   90.00
#
_symmetry.space_group_name_H-M   'P 1'
#
loop_
_entity.id
_entity.type
_entity.pdbx_description
1 polymer ?
#
loop_
_entity_poly.entity_id
_entity_poly.type
_entity_poly.pdbx_seq_one_letter_code
_entity_poly.pdbx_strand_id
1 'polypeptide(L)'
;MGSLAEMALEHARLRLKGKVKQPKPRASQVAAPGKPAQLKSLEVVITGPINHLMFLEGRNWAVDMVASLRAAPADVVIERLIGATSGRPGSYAAGIQSVINELRGTGSA
;
A
#
# COMPACT_ATOMS: atom_id res chain seq x y z
N MET A 1 -46.93 -16.28 -12.69
CA MET A 1 -45.68 -15.68 -13.20
C MET A 1 -45.21 -14.69 -12.15
N GLY A 2 -44.36 -15.12 -11.21
CA GLY A 2 -43.90 -14.27 -10.10
C GLY A 2 -43.07 -13.10 -10.59
N SER A 3 -43.25 -11.94 -9.97
CA SER A 3 -42.52 -10.71 -10.33
C SER A 3 -41.03 -10.86 -10.04
N LEU A 4 -40.18 -10.18 -10.81
CA LEU A 4 -38.72 -10.13 -10.61
C LEU A 4 -38.35 -9.65 -9.19
N ALA A 5 -39.20 -8.80 -8.60
CA ALA A 5 -39.09 -8.35 -7.22
C ALA A 5 -39.28 -9.49 -6.20
N GLU A 6 -40.14 -10.45 -6.50
CA GLU A 6 -40.45 -11.60 -5.64
C GLU A 6 -39.29 -12.59 -5.63
N MET A 7 -38.69 -12.83 -6.79
CA MET A 7 -37.48 -13.63 -6.94
C MET A 7 -36.28 -13.00 -6.19
N ALA A 8 -36.12 -11.67 -6.26
CA ALA A 8 -35.07 -10.95 -5.53
C ALA A 8 -35.26 -11.05 -4.01
N LEU A 9 -36.50 -10.94 -3.52
CA LEU A 9 -36.83 -11.04 -2.11
C LEU A 9 -36.58 -12.44 -1.56
N GLU A 10 -36.92 -13.48 -2.33
CA GLU A 10 -36.66 -14.87 -1.95
C GLU A 10 -35.15 -15.15 -1.85
N HIS A 11 -34.37 -14.64 -2.80
CA HIS A 11 -32.91 -14.76 -2.78
C HIS A 11 -32.29 -14.05 -1.56
N ALA A 12 -32.82 -12.89 -1.16
CA ALA A 12 -32.37 -12.18 0.04
C ALA A 12 -32.69 -12.95 1.32
N ARG A 13 -33.88 -13.57 1.42
CA ARG A 13 -34.26 -14.41 2.57
C ARG A 13 -33.38 -15.65 2.70
N LEU A 14 -32.97 -16.27 1.60
CA LEU A 14 -32.04 -17.41 1.61
C LEU A 14 -30.65 -17.02 2.13
N ARG A 15 -30.18 -15.79 1.86
CA ARG A 15 -28.93 -15.28 2.43
C ARG A 15 -29.02 -15.03 3.93
N LEU A 16 -30.16 -14.53 4.41
CA LEU A 16 -30.37 -14.23 5.83
C LEU A 16 -30.47 -15.50 6.70
N LYS A 17 -31.00 -16.60 6.15
CA LYS A 17 -31.12 -17.90 6.84
C LYS A 17 -29.80 -18.69 6.99
N GLY A 18 -28.64 -18.08 6.73
CA GLY A 18 -27.36 -18.57 7.26
C GLY A 18 -26.68 -19.72 6.49
N LYS A 19 -26.82 -19.79 5.15
CA LYS A 19 -26.04 -20.73 4.30
C LYS A 19 -25.29 -20.06 3.16
N VAL A 20 -24.68 -18.91 3.40
CA VAL A 20 -23.59 -18.42 2.54
C VAL A 20 -22.30 -18.53 3.34
N LYS A 21 -21.46 -19.50 2.95
CA LYS A 21 -20.07 -19.60 3.41
C LYS A 21 -19.40 -18.26 3.13
N GLN A 22 -19.14 -17.49 4.19
CA GLN A 22 -18.22 -16.38 4.10
C GLN A 22 -16.89 -16.93 3.56
N PRO A 23 -16.23 -16.28 2.59
CA PRO A 23 -14.83 -16.57 2.35
C PRO A 23 -14.08 -16.30 3.66
N LYS A 24 -13.49 -17.38 4.20
CA LYS A 24 -12.68 -17.40 5.41
C LYS A 24 -11.69 -16.21 5.34
N PRO A 25 -11.70 -15.26 6.29
CA PRO A 25 -10.61 -14.30 6.37
C PRO A 25 -9.34 -15.12 6.58
N ARG A 26 -8.39 -15.04 5.64
CA ARG A 26 -7.03 -15.53 5.89
C ARG A 26 -6.55 -14.77 7.11
N ALA A 27 -6.43 -15.48 8.23
CA ALA A 27 -5.78 -14.96 9.41
C ALA A 27 -4.40 -14.46 8.97
N SER A 28 -4.19 -13.15 9.04
CA SER A 28 -2.85 -12.58 9.06
C SER A 28 -2.15 -13.22 10.25
N GLN A 29 -1.24 -14.15 9.99
CA GLN A 29 -0.33 -14.65 10.99
C GLN A 29 0.53 -13.45 11.41
N VAL A 30 0.20 -12.86 12.55
CA VAL A 30 1.10 -11.94 13.24
C VAL A 30 2.22 -12.83 13.76
N ALA A 31 3.30 -12.95 12.99
CA ALA A 31 4.51 -13.61 13.43
C ALA A 31 5.15 -12.75 14.52
N ALA A 32 5.47 -13.41 15.64
CA ALA A 32 6.18 -12.87 16.80
C ALA A 32 7.55 -12.24 16.40
N PRO A 33 8.15 -11.36 17.24
CA PRO A 33 9.35 -10.63 16.87
C PRO A 33 10.57 -11.55 16.96
N GLY A 34 10.98 -12.10 15.81
CA GLY A 34 12.11 -13.02 15.70
C GLY A 34 13.12 -12.58 14.65
N LYS A 35 14.22 -11.98 15.12
CA LYS A 35 15.51 -11.69 14.45
C LYS A 35 15.51 -10.78 13.21
N PRO A 36 16.49 -9.86 13.08
CA PRO A 36 16.65 -9.04 11.89
C PRO A 36 17.12 -9.93 10.73
N ALA A 37 16.19 -10.34 9.88
CA ALA A 37 16.54 -10.92 8.59
C ALA A 37 17.21 -9.82 7.76
N GLN A 38 18.51 -9.98 7.50
CA GLN A 38 19.23 -9.22 6.48
C GLN A 38 18.65 -9.63 5.13
N LEU A 39 17.60 -8.94 4.70
CA LEU A 39 17.07 -9.06 3.36
C LEU A 39 18.08 -8.38 2.43
N LYS A 40 18.97 -9.21 1.86
CA LYS A 40 19.73 -8.87 0.65
C LYS A 40 18.76 -8.18 -0.31
N SER A 41 19.17 -7.02 -0.82
CA SER A 41 18.49 -6.19 -1.81
C SER A 41 17.75 -7.03 -2.85
N LEU A 42 16.53 -7.45 -2.52
CA LEU A 42 15.63 -8.04 -3.48
C LEU A 42 15.15 -6.85 -4.27
N GLU A 43 15.66 -6.76 -5.50
CA GLU A 43 15.06 -6.01 -6.58
C GLU A 43 13.54 -6.15 -6.39
N VAL A 44 12.89 -5.05 -6.05
CA VAL A 44 11.48 -5.05 -5.67
C VAL A 44 10.72 -5.38 -6.95
N VAL A 45 10.53 -6.67 -7.23
CA VAL A 45 9.73 -7.14 -8.35
C VAL A 45 8.29 -6.88 -7.95
N ILE A 46 7.75 -5.73 -8.38
CA ILE A 46 6.36 -5.32 -8.19
C ILE A 46 5.50 -6.11 -9.21
N THR A 47 5.43 -7.44 -9.09
CA THR A 47 4.55 -8.26 -9.93
C THR A 47 3.28 -8.63 -9.16
N GLY A 48 2.31 -7.73 -9.24
CA GLY A 48 0.94 -7.87 -8.73
C GLY A 48 0.16 -6.55 -8.91
N PRO A 49 -1.18 -6.55 -8.82
CA PRO A 49 -1.94 -5.30 -8.83
C PRO A 49 -1.45 -4.40 -7.67
N ILE A 50 -1.05 -3.17 -7.99
CA ILE A 50 -0.53 -2.22 -7.00
C ILE A 50 -1.58 -2.01 -5.92
N ASN A 51 -1.20 -2.21 -4.66
CA ASN A 51 -2.04 -1.79 -3.55
C ASN A 51 -2.06 -0.25 -3.51
N HIS A 52 -3.09 0.33 -4.10
CA HIS A 52 -3.23 1.77 -4.26
C HIS A 52 -3.27 2.51 -2.92
N LEU A 53 -3.83 1.91 -1.87
CA LEU A 53 -3.84 2.50 -0.53
C LEU A 53 -2.42 2.67 0.01
N MET A 54 -1.60 1.61 -0.07
CA MET A 54 -0.21 1.68 0.41
C MET A 54 0.65 2.61 -0.45
N PHE A 55 0.38 2.69 -1.75
CA PHE A 55 1.02 3.65 -2.63
C PHE A 55 0.72 5.09 -2.20
N LEU A 56 -0.56 5.42 -2.00
CA LEU A 56 -0.96 6.75 -1.53
C LEU A 56 -0.40 7.07 -0.14
N GLU A 57 -0.39 6.09 0.77
CA GLU A 57 0.15 6.25 2.11
C GLU A 57 1.67 6.54 2.07
N GLY A 58 2.42 5.81 1.24
CA GLY A 58 3.84 6.07 1.01
C GLY A 58 4.10 7.44 0.40
N ARG A 59 3.27 7.85 -0.55
CA ARG A 59 3.36 9.18 -1.18
C ARG A 59 3.05 10.29 -0.17
N ASN A 60 1.97 10.17 0.60
CA ASN A 60 1.56 11.20 1.55
C ASN A 60 2.63 11.40 2.63
N TRP A 61 3.16 10.30 3.17
CA TRP A 61 4.26 10.34 4.13
C TRP A 61 5.51 11.02 3.55
N ALA A 62 5.87 10.72 2.29
CA ALA A 62 7.01 11.34 1.63
C ALA A 62 6.81 12.85 1.42
N VAL A 63 5.60 13.29 1.05
CA VAL A 63 5.25 14.71 0.93
C VAL A 63 5.37 15.43 2.28
N ASP A 64 4.85 14.82 3.35
CA ASP A 64 4.97 15.38 4.71
C ASP A 64 6.43 15.51 5.15
N MET A 65 7.25 14.50 4.83
CA MET A 65 8.70 14.53 5.11
C MET A 65 9.39 15.68 4.37
N VAL A 66 9.13 15.83 3.07
CA VAL A 66 9.67 16.94 2.26
C VAL A 66 9.20 18.28 2.83
N ALA A 67 7.93 18.40 3.22
CA ALA A 67 7.40 19.60 3.83
C ALA A 67 8.11 19.95 5.16
N SER A 68 8.42 18.94 5.97
CA SER A 68 9.16 19.13 7.24
C SER A 68 10.63 19.53 7.03
N LEU A 69 11.22 19.14 5.90
CA LEU A 69 12.63 19.35 5.57
C LEU A 69 12.84 20.41 4.47
N ARG A 70 11.89 21.34 4.27
CA ARG A 70 11.97 22.40 3.24
C ARG A 70 13.23 23.27 3.32
N ALA A 71 13.85 23.38 4.49
CA ALA A 71 15.10 24.13 4.69
C ALA A 71 16.36 23.31 4.37
N ALA A 72 16.25 22.01 4.13
CA ALA A 72 17.36 21.13 3.82
C ALA A 72 17.60 21.03 2.30
N PRO A 73 18.84 20.77 1.86
CA PRO A 73 19.14 20.50 0.45
C PRO A 73 18.36 19.29 -0.07
N ALA A 74 17.94 19.35 -1.34
CA ALA A 74 17.15 18.29 -1.97
C ALA A 74 17.84 16.92 -1.92
N ASP A 75 19.17 16.87 -2.09
CA ASP A 75 19.95 15.63 -2.06
C ASP A 75 19.85 14.91 -0.71
N VAL A 76 19.92 15.66 0.39
CA VAL A 76 19.81 15.12 1.76
C VAL A 76 18.42 14.54 1.99
N VAL A 77 17.38 15.20 1.46
CA VAL A 77 16.00 14.72 1.55
C VAL A 77 15.83 13.44 0.73
N ILE A 78 16.41 13.38 -0.47
CA ILE A 78 16.37 12.20 -1.35
C ILE A 78 17.05 11.00 -0.68
N GLU A 79 18.26 11.16 -0.12
CA GLU A 79 18.95 10.08 0.59
C GLU A 79 18.11 9.55 1.76
N ARG A 80 17.47 10.45 2.51
CA ARG A 80 16.62 10.07 3.64
C ARG A 80 15.36 9.32 3.20
N LEU A 81 14.73 9.75 2.09
CA LEU A 81 13.59 9.06 1.52
C LEU A 81 13.98 7.66 1.01
N ILE A 82 15.14 7.52 0.35
CA ILE A 82 15.68 6.23 -0.07
C ILE A 82 15.89 5.31 1.14
N GLY A 83 16.55 5.82 2.19
CA GLY A 83 16.75 5.08 3.43
C GLY A 83 15.43 4.59 4.05
N ALA A 84 14.38 5.42 4.00
CA ALA A 84 13.06 5.09 4.53
C ALA A 84 12.30 4.02 3.74
N THR A 85 12.70 3.72 2.49
CA THR A 85 12.09 2.62 1.71
C THR A 85 12.58 1.24 2.13
N SER A 86 13.72 1.15 2.83
CA SER A 86 14.30 -0.10 3.29
C SER A 86 13.36 -0.84 4.25
N GLY A 87 13.07 -2.11 3.94
CA GLY A 87 12.19 -2.95 4.77
C GLY A 87 10.69 -2.65 4.65
N ARG A 88 10.28 -1.77 3.72
CA ARG A 88 8.87 -1.45 3.49
C ARG A 88 8.27 -2.26 2.32
N PRO A 89 6.95 -2.47 2.28
CA PRO A 89 6.29 -3.14 1.17
C PRO A 89 6.51 -2.39 -0.15
N GLY A 90 6.66 -3.14 -1.25
CA GLY A 90 7.00 -2.57 -2.56
C GLY A 90 6.03 -1.49 -3.05
N SER A 91 4.72 -1.64 -2.82
CA SER A 91 3.74 -0.60 -3.18
C SER A 91 3.91 0.70 -2.40
N TYR A 92 4.32 0.61 -1.13
CA TYR A 92 4.61 1.79 -0.30
C TYR A 92 5.92 2.47 -0.74
N ALA A 93 6.96 1.66 -0.99
CA ALA A 93 8.23 2.15 -1.53
C ALA A 93 8.04 2.83 -2.90
N ALA A 94 7.17 2.30 -3.76
CA ALA A 94 6.82 2.91 -5.04
C ALA A 94 6.15 4.30 -4.87
N GLY A 95 5.32 4.47 -3.83
CA GLY A 95 4.74 5.77 -3.47
C GLY A 95 5.82 6.80 -3.09
N ILE A 96 6.81 6.39 -2.31
CA ILE A 96 7.96 7.23 -1.94
C ILE A 96 8.81 7.55 -3.18
N GLN A 97 9.09 6.55 -4.03
CA GLN A 97 9.86 6.73 -5.25
C GLN A 97 9.22 7.72 -6.22
N SER A 98 7.89 7.76 -6.31
CA SER A 98 7.17 8.78 -7.09
C SER A 98 7.57 10.20 -6.67
N VAL A 99 7.68 10.48 -5.36
CA VAL A 99 8.05 11.79 -4.83
C VAL A 99 9.54 12.08 -5.08
N ILE A 100 10.42 11.08 -4.94
CA ILE A 100 11.84 11.23 -5.27
C ILE A 100 12.02 11.64 -6.74
N ASN A 101 11.27 11.02 -7.65
CA ASN A 101 11.32 11.36 -9.07
C ASN A 101 10.82 12.79 -9.33
N GLU A 102 9.76 13.23 -8.65
CA GLU A 102 9.27 14.61 -8.71
C GLU A 102 10.35 15.60 -8.21
N LEU A 103 11.00 15.32 -7.08
CA LEU A 103 12.08 16.16 -6.52
C LEU A 103 13.28 16.30 -7.46
N ARG A 104 13.69 15.19 -8.09
CA ARG A 104 14.78 15.19 -9.08
C ARG A 104 14.42 15.97 -10.34
N GLY A 105 13.16 15.90 -10.76
CA GLY A 105 12.65 16.69 -11.90
C GLY A 105 12.58 18.19 -11.61
N THR A 106 12.28 18.59 -10.37
CA THR A 106 12.18 20.01 -9.98
C THR A 106 13.53 20.71 -9.78
N GLY A 107 14.65 19.99 -9.63
CA GLY A 107 15.99 20.56 -9.48
C GLY A 107 16.67 21.00 -10.78
N SER A 108 15.95 21.03 -11.90
CA SER A 108 16.47 21.28 -13.25
C SER A 108 16.06 22.64 -13.84
N ALA A 109 15.78 23.66 -13.01
CA ALA A 109 15.36 24.99 -13.43
C ALA A 109 16.10 26.09 -12.68
#